data_AF-A0A2T2TQK8-F1
#
_entry.id   AF-A0A2T2TQK8-F1
#
_cell.length_a   1.000
_cell.length_b   1.000
_cell.length_c   1.000
_cell.angle_alpha   90.00
_cell.angle_beta   90.00
_cell.angle_gamma   90.00
#
_symmetry.space_group_name_H-M   'P 1'
#
loop_
_entity.id
_entity.type
_entity.pdbx_description
1 polymer ?
#
loop_
_entity_poly.entity_id
_entity_poly.type
_entity_poly.pdbx_seq_one_letter_code
_entity_poly.pdbx_strand_id
1 'polypeptide(L)'
;NAVATRQPDKHPRYGVDSTGTMITMLGGDDEQLGQLLVGRTQIQRSQSGGRRRNPMRRRRRGTPITYVRAPDKPDVYSVEQSLRSITNRSAEDWRDRTIWTVDRTRIQRIDFRYPADSSFTARRVSPTDTATTSDAWVSAGDTLSRSSVSSMLRTLSSPRADGFVESKAPEDLGEAPFEIRLYLSQQQSGSPRTLQLRPNLSGKYYIATATGYPYVAQLRAGTWDRSVLKERSAFLKNE
;
A
#
# COMPACT_ATOMS: atom_id res chain seq x y z
N ASN A 1 26.63 9.39 19.02
CA ASN A 1 26.26 8.06 19.56
C ASN A 1 26.93 7.85 20.90
N ALA A 2 26.17 7.55 21.93
CA ALA A 2 26.74 7.18 23.22
C ALA A 2 27.03 5.68 23.23
N VAL A 3 28.15 5.28 23.83
CA VAL A 3 28.44 3.86 24.09
C VAL A 3 27.50 3.40 25.19
N ALA A 4 26.64 2.43 24.90
CA ALA A 4 25.68 1.86 25.85
C ALA A 4 26.30 0.78 26.73
N THR A 5 27.18 -0.05 26.15
CA THR A 5 27.98 -1.06 26.86
C THR A 5 29.17 -1.48 26.01
N ARG A 6 30.23 -1.97 26.66
CA ARG A 6 31.34 -2.70 26.02
C ARG A 6 31.43 -4.17 26.49
N GLN A 7 30.46 -4.59 27.29
CA GLN A 7 30.42 -5.89 27.96
C GLN A 7 29.54 -6.87 27.16
N PRO A 8 30.11 -7.96 26.58
CA PRO A 8 29.38 -8.92 25.75
C PRO A 8 28.21 -9.62 26.43
N ASP A 9 28.34 -9.93 27.72
CA ASP A 9 27.29 -10.51 28.55
C ASP A 9 26.02 -9.62 28.63
N LYS A 10 26.15 -8.32 28.32
CA LYS A 10 25.02 -7.39 28.27
C LYS A 10 24.35 -7.30 26.91
N HIS A 11 24.87 -7.92 25.85
CA HIS A 11 24.27 -7.86 24.49
C HIS A 11 22.79 -8.27 24.44
N PRO A 12 22.33 -9.34 25.13
CA PRO A 12 20.91 -9.73 25.11
C PRO A 12 19.96 -8.67 25.65
N ARG A 13 20.41 -7.83 26.59
CA ARG A 13 19.61 -6.72 27.12
C ARG A 13 19.23 -5.72 26.02
N TYR A 14 20.15 -5.46 25.09
CA TYR A 14 19.99 -4.51 24.00
C TYR A 14 19.46 -5.18 22.72
N GLY A 15 19.36 -6.52 22.68
CA GLY A 15 18.93 -7.28 21.51
C GLY A 15 19.92 -7.20 20.35
N VAL A 16 21.22 -7.11 20.64
CA VAL A 16 22.31 -7.07 19.65
C VAL A 16 23.11 -8.39 19.63
N ASP A 17 22.43 -9.47 20.01
CA ASP A 17 22.83 -10.87 19.95
C ASP A 17 22.10 -11.57 18.78
N SER A 18 21.82 -12.88 18.88
CA SER A 18 21.05 -13.64 17.89
C SER A 18 19.60 -13.18 17.72
N THR A 19 19.08 -12.31 18.59
CA THR A 19 17.73 -11.74 18.49
C THR A 19 17.68 -10.43 17.68
N GLY A 20 18.84 -9.89 17.32
CA GLY A 20 18.96 -8.68 16.49
C GLY A 20 18.77 -8.95 15.01
N THR A 21 18.53 -7.89 14.23
CA THR A 21 18.51 -7.95 12.77
C THR A 21 19.90 -7.64 12.23
N MET A 22 20.51 -8.56 11.49
CA MET A 22 21.74 -8.30 10.74
C MET A 22 21.40 -7.48 9.50
N ILE A 23 22.03 -6.32 9.34
CA ILE A 23 21.99 -5.52 8.11
C ILE A 23 23.35 -5.63 7.45
N THR A 24 23.37 -6.15 6.22
CA THR A 24 24.54 -6.10 5.34
C THR A 24 24.39 -4.92 4.40
N MET A 25 25.35 -4.01 4.43
CA MET A 25 25.41 -2.86 3.52
C MET A 25 26.22 -3.27 2.31
N LEU A 26 25.64 -3.12 1.12
CA LEU A 26 26.28 -3.43 -0.16
C LEU A 26 26.53 -2.11 -0.92
N GLY A 27 27.65 -2.05 -1.63
CA GLY A 27 28.05 -0.98 -2.53
C GLY A 27 27.57 -1.23 -3.95
N GLY A 28 28.21 -0.58 -4.92
CA GLY A 28 28.08 -1.00 -6.32
C GLY A 28 28.60 -2.43 -6.49
N ASP A 29 28.06 -3.17 -7.46
CA ASP A 29 28.49 -4.53 -7.81
C ASP A 29 28.40 -5.56 -6.65
N ASP A 30 27.43 -5.39 -5.75
CA ASP A 30 27.20 -6.24 -4.58
C ASP A 30 28.39 -6.34 -3.60
N GLU A 31 29.35 -5.40 -3.66
CA GLU A 31 30.48 -5.36 -2.73
C GLU A 31 30.00 -5.13 -1.29
N GLN A 32 30.40 -5.99 -0.35
CA GLN A 32 30.04 -5.78 1.05
C GLN A 32 30.82 -4.62 1.69
N LEU A 33 30.15 -3.50 1.94
CA LEU A 33 30.71 -2.32 2.61
C LEU A 33 30.79 -2.50 4.13
N GLY A 34 29.94 -3.36 4.71
CA GLY A 34 29.97 -3.65 6.14
C GLY A 34 28.69 -4.28 6.67
N GLN A 35 28.71 -4.62 7.96
CA GLN A 35 27.60 -5.26 8.65
C GLN A 35 27.27 -4.54 9.95
N LEU A 36 25.98 -4.51 10.29
CA LEU A 36 25.48 -3.92 11.52
C LEU A 36 24.36 -4.77 12.11
N LEU A 37 24.52 -5.20 13.35
CA LEU A 37 23.44 -5.77 14.14
C LEU A 37 22.61 -4.65 14.75
N VAL A 38 21.33 -4.62 14.38
CA VAL A 38 20.36 -3.66 14.91
C VAL A 38 19.46 -4.36 15.91
N GLY A 39 19.45 -3.85 17.14
CA GLY A 39 18.70 -4.40 18.24
C GLY A 39 17.44 -3.61 18.59
N ARG A 40 17.10 -3.62 19.88
CA ARG A 40 15.84 -3.07 20.40
C ARG A 40 15.78 -1.54 20.22
N THR A 41 14.57 -1.04 19.94
CA THR A 41 14.26 0.40 20.03
C THR A 41 13.45 0.70 21.29
N GLN A 42 13.92 1.64 22.10
CA GLN A 42 13.24 2.12 23.31
C GLN A 42 12.82 3.59 23.17
N ILE A 43 11.72 4.00 23.80
CA ILE A 43 11.32 5.41 23.84
C ILE A 43 11.86 6.02 25.12
N GLN A 44 12.88 6.88 25.00
CA GLN A 44 13.33 7.70 26.12
C GLN A 44 12.33 8.84 26.32
N ARG A 45 11.60 8.79 27.45
CA ARG A 45 10.78 9.92 27.89
C ARG A 45 11.71 10.94 28.52
N SER A 46 11.68 12.20 28.07
CA SER A 46 12.42 13.24 28.79
C SER A 46 11.83 13.36 30.19
N GLN A 47 12.59 13.02 31.23
CA GLN A 47 12.25 13.37 32.59
C GLN A 47 12.40 14.88 32.73
N SER A 48 11.36 15.64 32.37
CA SER A 48 11.25 17.02 32.87
C SER A 48 10.82 16.91 34.34
N GLY A 49 11.77 17.19 35.24
CA GLY A 49 11.55 17.31 36.67
C GLY A 49 10.32 18.17 37.00
N GLY A 50 9.66 17.80 38.10
CA GLY A 50 8.32 18.28 38.46
C GLY A 50 8.18 19.81 38.44
N ARG A 51 7.39 20.31 37.49
CA ARG A 51 6.67 21.58 37.60
C ARG A 51 5.27 21.42 36.98
N ARG A 52 4.31 22.07 37.64
CA ARG A 52 2.85 21.97 37.50
C ARG A 52 2.35 21.78 36.05
N ARG A 53 1.53 20.75 35.85
CA ARG A 53 1.06 20.27 34.53
C ARG A 53 -0.05 21.14 33.95
N ASN A 54 0.22 21.80 32.82
CA ASN A 54 -0.82 22.26 31.89
C ASN A 54 -1.38 21.04 31.10
N PRO A 55 -2.70 20.78 31.13
CA PRO A 55 -3.31 19.59 30.51
C PRO A 55 -3.27 19.57 28.97
N MET A 56 -2.97 20.68 28.31
CA MET A 56 -2.94 20.78 26.83
C MET A 56 -1.63 20.35 26.14
N ARG A 57 -0.58 19.92 26.86
CA ARG A 57 0.69 19.46 26.25
C ARG A 57 0.82 17.93 26.11
N ARG A 58 -0.31 17.23 25.94
CA ARG A 58 -0.31 15.79 25.65
C ARG A 58 -0.04 15.55 24.16
N ARG A 59 1.24 15.38 23.78
CA ARG A 59 1.73 14.54 22.65
C ARG A 59 3.22 14.71 22.29
N ARG A 60 4.11 15.09 23.23
CA ARG A 60 5.55 14.86 22.96
C ARG A 60 5.84 13.36 23.05
N ARG A 61 5.77 12.66 21.91
CA ARG A 61 6.34 11.32 21.73
C ARG A 61 7.80 11.40 22.18
N GLY A 62 8.23 10.53 23.11
CA GLY A 62 9.62 10.50 23.55
C GLY A 62 10.58 10.19 22.39
N THR A 63 11.86 10.44 22.59
CA THR A 63 12.89 10.19 21.57
C THR A 63 13.12 8.69 21.43
N PRO A 64 12.98 8.10 20.24
CA PRO A 64 13.32 6.70 20.02
C PRO A 64 14.84 6.53 20.03
N ILE A 65 15.33 5.54 20.79
CA ILE A 65 16.73 5.14 20.82
C ILE A 65 16.81 3.69 20.36
N THR A 66 17.60 3.44 19.33
CA THR A 66 17.91 2.09 18.84
C THR A 66 19.35 1.73 19.18
N TYR A 67 19.58 0.50 19.62
CA TYR A 67 20.91 0.00 19.91
C TYR A 67 21.48 -0.74 18.71
N VAL A 68 22.76 -0.51 18.41
CA VAL A 68 23.45 -1.12 17.27
C VAL A 68 24.84 -1.61 17.66
N ARG A 69 25.33 -2.65 16.99
CA ARG A 69 26.64 -3.26 17.23
C ARG A 69 27.24 -3.77 15.91
N ALA A 70 28.53 -3.58 15.68
CA ALA A 70 29.23 -4.29 14.60
C ALA A 70 29.46 -5.76 15.04
N PRO A 71 29.24 -6.77 14.19
CA PRO A 71 29.27 -8.17 14.59
C PRO A 71 30.57 -8.60 15.28
N ASP A 72 31.70 -8.07 14.82
CA ASP A 72 33.05 -8.39 15.33
C ASP A 72 33.53 -7.47 16.45
N LYS A 73 32.66 -6.61 16.98
CA LYS A 73 33.00 -5.66 18.05
C LYS A 73 32.08 -5.85 19.27
N PRO A 74 32.64 -5.71 20.49
CA PRO A 74 31.85 -5.81 21.71
C PRO A 74 31.04 -4.54 22.01
N ASP A 75 31.41 -3.42 21.39
CA ASP A 75 30.86 -2.10 21.65
C ASP A 75 29.43 -1.95 21.09
N VAL A 76 28.50 -1.62 21.97
CA VAL A 76 27.11 -1.31 21.63
C VAL A 76 26.92 0.19 21.67
N TYR A 77 26.36 0.74 20.61
CA TYR A 77 26.08 2.16 20.47
C TYR A 77 24.58 2.45 20.52
N SER A 78 24.20 3.58 21.10
CA SER A 78 22.86 4.13 20.97
C SER A 78 22.78 5.14 19.84
N VAL A 79 21.71 5.03 19.04
CA VAL A 79 21.36 5.95 17.96
C VAL A 79 19.98 6.52 18.28
N GLU A 80 19.86 7.85 18.28
CA GLU A 80 18.60 8.56 18.57
C GLU A 80 17.64 8.58 17.36
N GLN A 81 17.40 7.41 16.78
CA GLN A 81 16.46 7.21 15.70
C GLN A 81 15.86 5.81 15.80
N SER A 82 14.62 5.66 15.36
CA SER A 82 14.03 4.33 15.15
C SER A 82 14.53 3.76 13.83
N LEU A 83 15.29 2.66 13.87
CA LEU A 83 15.70 1.93 12.66
C LEU A 83 14.66 0.89 12.20
N ARG A 84 13.50 0.82 12.87
CA ARG A 84 12.41 -0.12 12.55
C ARG A 84 11.94 -0.06 11.09
N SER A 85 12.03 1.09 10.43
CA SER A 85 11.62 1.23 9.02
C SER A 85 12.47 0.42 8.05
N ILE A 86 13.68 0.03 8.47
CA ILE A 86 14.63 -0.77 7.70
C ILE A 86 14.61 -2.21 8.19
N THR A 87 14.56 -2.44 9.51
CA THR A 87 14.63 -3.80 10.09
C THR A 87 13.31 -4.55 10.15
N ASN A 88 12.17 -3.85 10.09
CA ASN A 88 10.85 -4.46 10.18
C ASN A 88 10.17 -4.60 8.80
N ARG A 89 10.95 -4.55 7.72
CA ARG A 89 10.47 -4.87 6.38
C ARG A 89 10.60 -6.37 6.14
N SER A 90 9.52 -7.03 5.79
CA SER A 90 9.61 -8.40 5.28
C SER A 90 10.20 -8.39 3.86
N ALA A 91 10.66 -9.54 3.37
CA ALA A 91 11.08 -9.67 1.95
C ALA A 91 9.97 -9.20 0.99
N GLU A 92 8.70 -9.39 1.37
CA GLU A 92 7.52 -8.95 0.62
C GLU A 92 7.41 -7.41 0.51
N ASP A 93 7.88 -6.65 1.51
CA ASP A 93 7.88 -5.18 1.48
C ASP A 93 8.83 -4.59 0.44
N TRP A 94 9.74 -5.39 -0.11
CA TRP A 94 10.67 -5.01 -1.17
C TRP A 94 10.14 -5.30 -2.57
N ARG A 95 9.07 -6.11 -2.71
CA ARG A 95 8.46 -6.41 -4.00
C ARG A 95 7.73 -5.18 -4.55
N ASP A 96 7.78 -5.00 -5.86
CA ASP A 96 6.95 -3.98 -6.49
C ASP A 96 5.47 -4.35 -6.36
N ARG A 97 4.73 -3.51 -5.64
CA ARG A 97 3.29 -3.66 -5.39
C ARG A 97 2.44 -2.99 -6.47
N THR A 98 3.04 -2.35 -7.46
CA THR A 98 2.33 -1.60 -8.49
C THR A 98 1.67 -2.57 -9.46
N ILE A 99 0.33 -2.63 -9.46
CA ILE A 99 -0.40 -3.49 -10.40
C ILE A 99 -0.36 -2.86 -11.80
N TRP A 100 -0.65 -1.57 -11.88
CA TRP A 100 -0.37 -0.73 -13.05
C TRP A 100 -0.38 0.74 -12.67
N THR A 101 0.04 1.59 -13.60
CA THR A 101 -0.13 3.05 -13.51
C THR A 101 -0.60 3.56 -14.87
N VAL A 102 -1.70 4.30 -14.88
CA VAL A 102 -2.28 4.93 -16.07
C VAL A 102 -2.64 6.38 -15.76
N ASP A 103 -2.59 7.23 -16.79
CA ASP A 103 -3.12 8.58 -16.67
C ASP A 103 -4.65 8.52 -16.60
N ARG A 104 -5.19 9.06 -15.50
CA ARG A 104 -6.63 9.13 -15.24
C ARG A 104 -7.41 9.87 -16.32
N THR A 105 -6.81 10.87 -16.97
CA THR A 105 -7.47 11.63 -18.05
C THR A 105 -7.71 10.77 -19.29
N ARG A 106 -6.91 9.70 -19.45
CA ARG A 106 -7.00 8.77 -20.58
C ARG A 106 -8.05 7.68 -20.37
N ILE A 107 -8.58 7.51 -19.17
CA ILE A 107 -9.65 6.54 -18.90
C ILE A 107 -10.96 7.08 -19.48
N GLN A 108 -11.54 6.33 -20.42
CA GLN A 108 -12.76 6.71 -21.17
C GLN A 108 -13.98 5.91 -20.77
N ARG A 109 -13.78 4.62 -20.45
CA ARG A 109 -14.85 3.71 -20.09
C ARG A 109 -14.35 2.73 -19.05
N ILE A 110 -15.23 2.39 -18.11
CA ILE A 110 -15.01 1.33 -17.13
C ILE A 110 -16.24 0.43 -17.16
N ASP A 111 -16.02 -0.85 -17.41
CA ASP A 111 -17.05 -1.88 -17.27
C ASP A 111 -16.88 -2.59 -15.93
N PHE A 112 -17.97 -2.64 -15.16
CA PHE A 112 -18.09 -3.39 -13.92
C PHE A 112 -18.94 -4.62 -14.17
N ARG A 113 -18.34 -5.79 -14.01
CA ARG A 113 -19.03 -7.08 -14.02
C ARG A 113 -19.07 -7.60 -12.60
N TYR A 114 -20.26 -7.60 -12.03
CA TYR A 114 -20.56 -8.07 -10.68
C TYR A 114 -21.50 -9.28 -10.75
N PRO A 115 -21.64 -10.05 -9.67
CA PRO A 115 -22.62 -11.13 -9.61
C PRO A 115 -24.05 -10.60 -9.82
N ALA A 116 -24.91 -11.43 -10.41
CA ALA A 116 -26.29 -11.10 -10.73
C ALA A 116 -26.41 -9.82 -11.60
N ASP A 117 -27.42 -8.98 -11.33
CA ASP A 117 -27.80 -7.85 -12.20
C ASP A 117 -27.15 -6.51 -11.80
N SER A 118 -26.17 -6.52 -10.89
CA SER A 118 -25.54 -5.30 -10.38
C SER A 118 -24.43 -4.73 -11.29
N SER A 119 -24.20 -5.36 -12.45
CA SER A 119 -23.20 -4.93 -13.43
C SER A 119 -23.59 -3.60 -14.09
N PHE A 120 -22.62 -2.73 -14.36
CA PHE A 120 -22.88 -1.46 -15.03
C PHE A 120 -21.63 -0.91 -15.74
N THR A 121 -21.84 0.05 -16.62
CA THR A 121 -20.75 0.76 -17.32
C THR A 121 -20.76 2.23 -16.91
N ALA A 122 -19.58 2.77 -16.61
CA ALA A 122 -19.34 4.19 -16.48
C ALA A 122 -18.54 4.69 -17.69
N ARG A 123 -18.98 5.77 -18.33
CA ARG A 123 -18.29 6.37 -19.48
C ARG A 123 -18.09 7.86 -19.27
N ARG A 124 -16.94 8.35 -19.72
CA ARG A 124 -16.63 9.78 -19.79
C ARG A 124 -17.46 10.40 -20.92
N VAL A 125 -18.08 11.54 -20.66
CA VAL A 125 -18.77 12.32 -21.69
C VAL A 125 -17.72 13.07 -22.49
N SER A 126 -17.71 12.88 -23.81
CA SER A 126 -16.89 13.71 -24.69
C SER A 126 -17.45 15.13 -24.70
N PRO A 127 -16.62 16.17 -24.60
CA PRO A 127 -17.10 17.53 -24.75
C PRO A 127 -17.72 17.69 -26.13
N THR A 128 -19.04 17.85 -26.19
CA THR A 128 -19.72 18.46 -27.34
C THR A 128 -19.56 19.97 -27.24
N ASP A 129 -19.60 20.67 -28.39
CA ASP A 129 -19.30 22.11 -28.55
C ASP A 129 -20.07 23.07 -27.63
N THR A 130 -21.02 22.60 -26.83
CA THR A 130 -21.89 23.40 -25.96
C THR A 130 -21.78 23.11 -24.45
N ALA A 131 -20.88 22.24 -23.98
CA ALA A 131 -20.78 21.89 -22.55
C ALA A 131 -19.44 22.31 -21.90
N THR A 132 -19.50 23.25 -20.95
CA THR A 132 -18.36 23.83 -20.22
C THR A 132 -17.74 22.91 -19.15
N THR A 133 -18.06 21.61 -19.13
CA THR A 133 -17.53 20.65 -18.13
C THR A 133 -17.08 19.35 -18.79
N SER A 134 -15.83 19.35 -19.28
CA SER A 134 -15.16 18.24 -19.99
C SER A 134 -14.74 17.02 -19.14
N ASP A 135 -15.31 16.84 -17.93
CA ASP A 135 -14.96 15.75 -16.99
C ASP A 135 -16.20 15.07 -16.38
N ALA A 136 -17.36 15.18 -17.03
CA ALA A 136 -18.57 14.50 -16.60
C ALA A 136 -18.51 12.99 -16.93
N TRP A 137 -19.09 12.17 -16.05
CA TRP A 137 -19.22 10.73 -16.22
C TRP A 137 -20.68 10.34 -16.14
N VAL A 138 -21.09 9.40 -16.99
CA VAL A 138 -22.48 8.93 -17.06
C VAL A 138 -22.55 7.40 -17.04
N SER A 139 -23.68 6.88 -16.56
CA SER A 139 -24.03 5.46 -16.60
C SER A 139 -25.50 5.32 -16.91
N ALA A 140 -25.88 4.53 -17.93
CA ALA A 140 -27.27 4.34 -18.37
C ALA A 140 -28.07 5.67 -18.50
N GLY A 141 -27.44 6.73 -19.01
CA GLY A 141 -28.06 8.05 -19.21
C GLY A 141 -27.90 9.02 -18.03
N ASP A 142 -27.75 8.52 -16.80
CA ASP A 142 -27.64 9.37 -15.61
C ASP A 142 -26.23 9.91 -15.39
N THR A 143 -26.16 11.16 -14.91
CA THR A 143 -24.89 11.78 -14.51
C THR A 143 -24.43 11.25 -13.17
N LEU A 144 -23.20 10.73 -13.12
CA LEU A 144 -22.58 10.24 -11.92
C LEU A 144 -22.03 11.38 -11.05
N SER A 145 -22.03 11.16 -9.74
CA SER A 145 -21.40 12.00 -8.73
C SER A 145 -19.90 12.15 -9.00
N ARG A 146 -19.45 13.39 -9.16
CA ARG A 146 -18.04 13.74 -9.41
C ARG A 146 -17.12 13.25 -8.30
N SER A 147 -17.57 13.31 -7.04
CA SER A 147 -16.75 12.89 -5.89
C SER A 147 -16.59 11.37 -5.85
N SER A 148 -17.67 10.61 -6.07
CA SER A 148 -17.65 9.14 -6.14
C SER A 148 -16.76 8.67 -7.30
N VAL A 149 -16.97 9.22 -8.50
CA VAL A 149 -16.15 8.89 -9.68
C VAL A 149 -14.69 9.28 -9.46
N SER A 150 -14.42 10.43 -8.84
CA SER A 150 -13.05 10.84 -8.56
C SER A 150 -12.33 9.93 -7.58
N SER A 151 -13.05 9.41 -6.58
CA SER A 151 -12.52 8.39 -5.67
C SER A 151 -12.17 7.10 -6.41
N MET A 152 -13.12 6.59 -7.22
CA MET A 152 -12.96 5.40 -8.03
C MET A 152 -11.76 5.50 -8.98
N LEU A 153 -11.67 6.59 -9.74
CA LEU A 153 -10.60 6.79 -10.70
C LEU A 153 -9.22 6.93 -10.05
N ARG A 154 -9.12 7.47 -8.82
CA ARG A 154 -7.85 7.50 -8.08
C ARG A 154 -7.36 6.10 -7.72
N THR A 155 -8.26 5.22 -7.30
CA THR A 155 -7.92 3.82 -7.00
C THR A 155 -7.55 3.08 -8.28
N LEU A 156 -8.35 3.23 -9.34
CA LEU A 156 -8.20 2.49 -10.59
C LEU A 156 -7.04 2.97 -11.48
N SER A 157 -6.60 4.22 -11.35
CA SER A 157 -5.48 4.74 -12.14
C SER A 157 -4.12 4.19 -11.69
N SER A 158 -3.99 3.82 -10.41
CA SER A 158 -2.75 3.30 -9.86
C SER A 158 -2.99 2.30 -8.72
N PRO A 159 -3.68 1.18 -8.97
CA PRO A 159 -3.91 0.15 -7.97
C PRO A 159 -2.58 -0.43 -7.49
N ARG A 160 -2.49 -0.65 -6.18
CA ARG A 160 -1.33 -1.26 -5.53
C ARG A 160 -1.79 -2.44 -4.71
N ALA A 161 -1.02 -3.52 -4.75
CA ALA A 161 -1.17 -4.66 -3.86
C ALA A 161 -0.91 -4.24 -2.40
N ASP A 162 -1.74 -4.72 -1.47
CA ASP A 162 -1.48 -4.66 -0.03
C ASP A 162 -0.57 -5.82 0.43
N GLY A 163 -0.51 -6.88 -0.37
CA GLY A 163 0.35 -8.05 -0.17
C GLY A 163 0.21 -9.05 -1.32
N PHE A 164 0.74 -10.25 -1.17
CA PHE A 164 0.77 -11.28 -2.21
C PHE A 164 0.21 -12.63 -1.70
N VAL A 165 -0.21 -13.49 -2.63
CA VAL A 165 -0.56 -14.89 -2.34
C VAL A 165 0.50 -15.76 -2.99
N GLU A 166 1.46 -16.25 -2.20
CA GLU A 166 2.63 -16.98 -2.71
C GLU A 166 2.32 -18.41 -3.21
N SER A 167 1.21 -19.00 -2.75
CA SER A 167 0.90 -20.42 -2.99
C SER A 167 -0.01 -20.70 -4.19
N LYS A 168 -0.32 -19.68 -5.01
CA LYS A 168 -1.25 -19.83 -6.15
C LYS A 168 -0.74 -19.09 -7.37
N ALA A 169 -0.71 -19.76 -8.52
CA ALA A 169 -0.56 -19.07 -9.80
C ALA A 169 -1.89 -18.40 -10.20
N PRO A 170 -1.87 -17.35 -11.04
CA PRO A 170 -3.09 -16.71 -11.55
C PRO A 170 -4.09 -17.68 -12.19
N GLU A 171 -3.60 -18.72 -12.86
CA GLU A 171 -4.39 -19.77 -13.52
C GLU A 171 -5.05 -20.78 -12.57
N ASP A 172 -4.51 -20.93 -11.35
CA ASP A 172 -5.08 -21.79 -10.30
C ASP A 172 -6.28 -21.14 -9.60
N LEU A 173 -6.58 -19.89 -9.96
CA LEU A 173 -7.70 -19.16 -9.40
C LEU A 173 -8.94 -19.42 -10.26
N GLY A 174 -9.95 -20.02 -9.66
CA GLY A 174 -11.26 -20.22 -10.28
C GLY A 174 -11.95 -18.91 -10.69
N GLU A 175 -13.24 -18.97 -10.98
CA GLU A 175 -13.98 -17.81 -11.49
C GLU A 175 -13.92 -16.59 -10.55
N ALA A 176 -13.79 -15.40 -11.14
CA ALA A 176 -13.79 -14.14 -10.40
C ALA A 176 -15.20 -13.55 -10.37
N PRO A 177 -15.84 -13.40 -9.18
CA PRO A 177 -17.18 -12.81 -9.09
C PRO A 177 -17.21 -11.34 -9.50
N PHE A 178 -16.08 -10.63 -9.35
CA PHE A 178 -15.97 -9.24 -9.77
C PHE A 178 -14.87 -9.09 -10.81
N GLU A 179 -15.21 -8.44 -11.92
CA GLU A 179 -14.27 -8.09 -12.98
C GLU A 179 -14.45 -6.61 -13.35
N ILE A 180 -13.33 -5.89 -13.41
CA ILE A 180 -13.29 -4.47 -13.77
C ILE A 180 -12.42 -4.32 -14.99
N ARG A 181 -12.95 -3.71 -16.06
CA ARG A 181 -12.22 -3.47 -17.31
C ARG A 181 -12.10 -1.98 -17.57
N LEU A 182 -10.88 -1.48 -17.70
CA LEU A 182 -10.58 -0.09 -18.01
C LEU A 182 -10.20 0.04 -19.48
N TYR A 183 -10.89 0.93 -20.20
CA TYR A 183 -10.60 1.27 -21.60
C TYR A 183 -10.01 2.67 -21.67
N LEU A 184 -8.85 2.76 -22.32
CA LEU A 184 -8.08 4.00 -22.47
C LEU A 184 -8.24 4.60 -23.88
N SER A 185 -8.20 5.93 -23.99
CA SER A 185 -8.43 6.67 -25.24
C SER A 185 -7.50 6.34 -26.41
N GLN A 186 -6.32 5.77 -26.17
CA GLN A 186 -5.38 5.40 -27.24
C GLN A 186 -5.33 3.88 -27.54
N GLN A 187 -6.21 3.08 -26.93
CA GLN A 187 -6.33 1.67 -27.27
C GLN A 187 -7.47 1.47 -28.28
N GLN A 188 -7.24 1.80 -29.56
CA GLN A 188 -8.17 1.44 -30.63
C GLN A 188 -8.11 -0.06 -31.00
N SER A 189 -7.02 -0.77 -30.64
CA SER A 189 -6.86 -2.22 -30.85
C SER A 189 -6.25 -2.98 -29.66
N GLY A 190 -6.11 -2.33 -28.50
CA GLY A 190 -5.51 -2.95 -27.31
C GLY A 190 -6.56 -3.51 -26.35
N SER A 191 -6.33 -4.72 -25.84
CA SER A 191 -7.16 -5.31 -24.78
C SER A 191 -7.25 -4.37 -23.56
N PRO A 192 -8.43 -4.22 -22.93
CA PRO A 192 -8.59 -3.39 -21.74
C PRO A 192 -7.66 -3.84 -20.62
N ARG A 193 -7.34 -2.93 -19.70
CA ARG A 193 -6.72 -3.34 -18.42
C ARG A 193 -7.80 -4.00 -17.59
N THR A 194 -7.65 -5.29 -17.33
CA THR A 194 -8.61 -6.07 -16.56
C THR A 194 -8.06 -6.33 -15.16
N LEU A 195 -8.89 -6.10 -14.15
CA LEU A 195 -8.68 -6.57 -12.77
C LEU A 195 -9.79 -7.53 -12.40
N GLN A 196 -9.43 -8.73 -11.96
CA GLN A 196 -10.34 -9.74 -11.47
C GLN A 196 -10.17 -9.87 -9.96
N LEU A 197 -11.26 -9.83 -9.21
CA LEU A 197 -11.25 -9.82 -7.75
C LEU A 197 -12.10 -10.97 -7.21
N ARG A 198 -11.56 -11.68 -6.22
CA ARG A 198 -12.19 -12.80 -5.53
C ARG A 198 -12.18 -12.52 -4.03
N PRO A 199 -13.31 -12.53 -3.32
CA PRO A 199 -13.29 -12.36 -1.87
C PRO A 199 -12.51 -13.50 -1.23
N ASN A 200 -11.67 -13.20 -0.25
CA ASN A 200 -11.05 -14.25 0.55
C ASN A 200 -12.01 -14.72 1.66
N LEU A 201 -11.74 -15.88 2.26
CA LEU A 201 -12.59 -16.46 3.32
C LEU A 201 -12.83 -15.54 4.53
N SER A 202 -11.88 -14.63 4.81
CA SER A 202 -11.98 -13.71 5.94
C SER A 202 -12.80 -12.44 5.63
N GLY A 203 -13.10 -12.16 4.36
CA GLY A 203 -13.70 -10.91 3.90
C GLY A 203 -12.81 -9.66 4.01
N LYS A 204 -11.59 -9.77 4.57
CA LYS A 204 -10.70 -8.61 4.78
C LYS A 204 -9.97 -8.16 3.52
N TYR A 205 -9.76 -9.10 2.60
CA TYR A 205 -9.03 -8.87 1.35
C TYR A 205 -9.74 -9.53 0.18
N TYR A 206 -9.58 -8.92 -0.98
CA TYR A 206 -9.75 -9.57 -2.27
C TYR A 206 -8.42 -10.19 -2.69
N ILE A 207 -8.48 -11.38 -3.29
CA ILE A 207 -7.43 -12.00 -4.07
C ILE A 207 -7.62 -11.52 -5.52
N ALA A 208 -6.57 -10.95 -6.10
CA ALA A 208 -6.67 -10.25 -7.37
C ALA A 208 -5.62 -10.65 -8.39
N THR A 209 -6.05 -10.71 -9.64
CA THR A 209 -5.19 -10.87 -10.82
C THR A 209 -5.46 -9.74 -11.80
N ALA A 210 -4.43 -9.35 -12.55
CA ALA A 210 -4.50 -8.23 -13.47
C ALA A 210 -3.75 -8.48 -14.77
N THR A 211 -4.22 -7.86 -15.85
CA THR A 211 -3.57 -7.92 -17.16
C THR A 211 -2.12 -7.41 -17.10
N GLY A 212 -1.17 -8.29 -17.40
CA GLY A 212 0.26 -7.95 -17.40
C GLY A 212 0.89 -7.86 -16.01
N TYR A 213 0.17 -8.28 -14.96
CA TYR A 213 0.69 -8.36 -13.59
C TYR A 213 0.96 -9.83 -13.24
N PRO A 214 2.22 -10.25 -13.01
CA PRO A 214 2.58 -11.67 -12.92
C PRO A 214 2.24 -12.32 -11.58
N TYR A 215 1.72 -11.56 -10.61
CA TYR A 215 1.49 -12.04 -9.25
C TYR A 215 0.00 -12.06 -8.90
N VAL A 216 -0.33 -12.90 -7.92
CA VAL A 216 -1.62 -12.87 -7.26
C VAL A 216 -1.55 -11.87 -6.09
N ALA A 217 -2.24 -10.74 -6.24
CA ALA A 217 -2.25 -9.67 -5.24
C ALA A 217 -3.32 -9.90 -4.16
N GLN A 218 -3.04 -9.40 -2.96
CA GLN A 218 -4.05 -9.12 -1.95
C GLN A 218 -4.40 -7.63 -2.01
N LEU A 219 -5.69 -7.34 -1.95
CA LEU A 219 -6.25 -5.99 -1.99
C LEU A 219 -7.23 -5.79 -0.84
N ARG A 220 -7.02 -4.79 0.00
CA ARG A 220 -7.84 -4.58 1.21
C ARG A 220 -9.27 -4.26 0.85
N ALA A 221 -10.20 -5.12 1.27
CA ALA A 221 -11.61 -5.06 0.87
C ALA A 221 -12.24 -3.70 1.16
N GLY A 222 -12.08 -3.20 2.40
CA GLY A 222 -12.65 -1.90 2.78
C GLY A 222 -12.16 -0.69 1.96
N THR A 223 -11.00 -0.74 1.30
CA THR A 223 -10.59 0.33 0.36
C THR A 223 -11.35 0.18 -0.96
N TRP A 224 -11.46 -1.04 -1.46
CA TRP A 224 -12.11 -1.35 -2.74
C TRP A 224 -13.63 -1.19 -2.66
N ASP A 225 -14.29 -1.67 -1.61
CA ASP A 225 -15.74 -1.53 -1.41
C ASP A 225 -16.15 -0.05 -1.30
N ARG A 226 -15.34 0.78 -0.64
CA ARG A 226 -15.63 2.21 -0.45
C ARG A 226 -15.35 3.07 -1.67
N SER A 227 -14.59 2.59 -2.66
CA SER A 227 -14.16 3.44 -3.79
C SER A 227 -14.52 2.90 -5.16
N VAL A 228 -14.57 1.58 -5.33
CA VAL A 228 -14.68 0.93 -6.63
C VAL A 228 -15.85 -0.05 -6.68
N LEU A 229 -15.89 -1.03 -5.76
CA LEU A 229 -16.89 -2.11 -5.71
C LEU A 229 -18.22 -1.66 -5.09
N LYS A 230 -18.74 -0.53 -5.57
CA LYS A 230 -20.07 -0.04 -5.22
C LYS A 230 -21.04 -0.35 -6.35
N GLU A 231 -22.31 -0.51 -5.99
CA GLU A 231 -23.41 -0.50 -6.95
C GLU A 231 -23.52 0.85 -7.66
N ARG A 232 -24.14 0.82 -8.85
CA ARG A 232 -24.40 2.01 -9.67
C ARG A 232 -25.10 3.12 -8.88
N SER A 233 -26.09 2.78 -8.05
CA SER A 233 -26.88 3.71 -7.24
C SER A 233 -26.01 4.63 -6.37
N ALA A 234 -24.94 4.10 -5.77
CA ALA A 234 -24.02 4.88 -4.94
C ALA A 234 -23.10 5.83 -5.73
N PHE A 235 -23.09 5.72 -7.06
CA PHE A 235 -22.43 6.67 -7.95
C PHE A 235 -23.38 7.74 -8.48
N LEU A 236 -24.69 7.64 -8.28
CA LEU A 236 -25.61 8.69 -8.68
C LEU A 236 -25.42 9.92 -7.78
N LYS A 237 -25.79 11.10 -8.29
CA LYS A 237 -25.90 12.28 -7.42
C LYS A 237 -27.08 12.03 -6.48
N ASN A 238 -26.86 12.13 -5.18
CA ASN A 238 -27.97 12.27 -4.25
C ASN A 238 -28.62 13.63 -4.57
N GLU A 239 -29.91 13.63 -4.88
CA GLU A 239 -30.74 14.84 -4.93
C GLU A 239 -30.81 15.52 -3.55
#